data_AF-A0A1I7ZLU8-F1
#
_entry.id   AF-A0A1I7ZLU8-F1
#
_cell.length_a   1.000
_cell.length_b   1.000
_cell.length_c   1.000
_cell.angle_alpha   90.00
_cell.angle_beta   90.00
_cell.angle_gamma   90.00
#
_symmetry.space_group_name_H-M   'P 1'
#
loop_
_entity.id
_entity.type
_entity.pdbx_description
1 polymer ?
#
loop_
_entity_poly.entity_id
_entity_poly.type
_entity_poly.pdbx_seq_one_letter_code
_entity_poly.pdbx_strand_id
1 'polypeptide(L)'
;MNSEQKTNLVEDPCAHQDVVRSLVKRFCDTTLKKGISGLREEFARLKDEAVPSADSLVAFHAHHKAMRNRYRDIPCVEESRVKLVEHPAELDYIHANFVSTPFHERRFICTQAPISTTCYDFWWMVLQEKSDVIVMLCNFYEDGRPKCARYVPMEEQASITFRDITITATS
;
A
#
# COMPACT_ATOMS: atom_id res chain seq x y z
N MET A 1 -45.61 9.74 -20.01
CA MET A 1 -45.01 9.73 -21.35
C MET A 1 -43.65 10.41 -21.27
N ASN A 2 -42.62 9.65 -20.94
CA ASN A 2 -41.26 9.75 -21.50
C ASN A 2 -40.41 8.66 -20.83
N SER A 3 -40.13 7.63 -21.63
CA SER A 3 -39.25 6.51 -21.32
C SER A 3 -37.81 6.94 -21.56
N GLU A 4 -36.99 7.04 -20.52
CA GLU A 4 -35.55 7.10 -20.66
C GLU A 4 -35.03 5.72 -21.06
N GLN A 5 -34.59 5.61 -22.32
CA GLN A 5 -33.87 4.46 -22.83
C GLN A 5 -32.51 4.38 -22.15
N LYS A 6 -32.36 3.47 -21.17
CA LYS A 6 -31.04 2.93 -20.83
C LYS A 6 -30.56 2.12 -22.03
N THR A 7 -29.67 2.71 -22.83
CA THR A 7 -28.89 1.99 -23.83
C THR A 7 -27.98 1.01 -23.12
N ASN A 8 -28.44 -0.24 -22.96
CA ASN A 8 -27.58 -1.39 -22.70
C ASN A 8 -26.76 -1.63 -23.97
N LEU A 9 -25.62 -0.94 -24.08
CA LEU A 9 -24.56 -1.35 -24.98
C LEU A 9 -23.97 -2.63 -24.38
N VAL A 10 -24.41 -3.78 -24.89
CA VAL A 10 -23.69 -5.03 -24.72
C VAL A 10 -22.37 -4.83 -25.48
N GLU A 11 -21.28 -4.52 -24.77
CA GLU A 11 -19.95 -4.44 -25.37
C GLU A 11 -19.65 -5.80 -26.02
N ASP A 12 -19.32 -5.79 -27.31
CA ASP A 12 -18.96 -6.99 -28.06
C ASP A 12 -17.73 -7.65 -27.41
N PRO A 13 -17.88 -8.84 -26.80
CA PRO A 13 -16.79 -9.49 -26.08
C PRO A 13 -15.57 -9.80 -26.96
N CYS A 14 -15.78 -10.00 -28.27
CA CYS A 14 -14.71 -10.27 -29.23
C CYS A 14 -13.87 -9.02 -29.50
N ALA A 15 -14.54 -7.87 -29.74
CA ALA A 15 -13.88 -6.59 -29.97
C ALA A 15 -13.06 -6.14 -28.74
N HIS A 16 -13.57 -6.39 -27.52
CA HIS A 16 -12.83 -6.13 -26.29
C HIS A 16 -11.55 -6.99 -26.18
N GLN A 17 -11.62 -8.27 -26.54
CA GLN A 17 -10.46 -9.16 -26.52
C GLN A 17 -9.38 -8.74 -27.53
N ASP A 18 -9.77 -8.29 -28.72
CA ASP A 18 -8.82 -7.82 -29.74
C ASP A 18 -8.09 -6.53 -29.31
N VAL A 19 -8.80 -5.61 -28.65
CA VAL A 19 -8.19 -4.40 -28.07
C VAL A 19 -7.19 -4.75 -26.99
N VAL A 20 -7.57 -5.60 -26.02
CA VAL A 20 -6.66 -6.05 -24.95
C VAL A 20 -5.43 -6.75 -25.53
N ARG A 21 -5.62 -7.63 -26.53
CA ARG A 21 -4.52 -8.31 -27.21
C ARG A 21 -3.56 -7.34 -27.90
N SER A 22 -4.09 -6.31 -28.55
CA SER A 22 -3.30 -5.27 -29.20
C SER A 22 -2.49 -4.45 -28.19
N LEU A 23 -3.08 -4.09 -27.05
CA LEU A 23 -2.39 -3.39 -25.96
C LEU A 23 -1.26 -4.23 -25.38
N VAL A 24 -1.52 -5.50 -25.06
CA VAL A 24 -0.51 -6.44 -24.56
C VAL A 24 0.62 -6.62 -25.58
N LYS A 25 0.29 -6.80 -26.86
CA LYS A 25 1.29 -6.92 -27.91
C LYS A 25 2.18 -5.68 -27.99
N ARG A 26 1.59 -4.47 -27.95
CA ARG A 26 2.34 -3.21 -27.95
C ARG A 26 3.26 -3.09 -26.74
N PHE A 27 2.79 -3.47 -25.55
CA PHE A 27 3.61 -3.49 -24.34
C PHE A 27 4.80 -4.45 -24.49
N CYS A 28 4.57 -5.67 -24.98
CA CYS A 28 5.63 -6.65 -25.23
C CYS A 28 6.65 -6.12 -26.25
N ASP A 29 6.19 -5.65 -27.41
CA ASP A 29 7.05 -5.12 -28.47
C ASP A 29 7.92 -3.95 -27.96
N THR A 30 7.32 -3.04 -27.19
CA THR A 30 8.01 -1.88 -26.62
C THR A 30 9.05 -2.29 -25.58
N THR A 31 8.67 -3.19 -24.67
CA THR A 31 9.55 -3.70 -23.60
C THR A 31 10.75 -4.45 -24.19
N LEU A 32 10.50 -5.33 -25.17
CA LEU A 32 11.55 -6.09 -25.86
C LEU A 32 12.49 -5.17 -26.65
N LYS A 33 11.94 -4.17 -27.36
CA LYS A 33 12.75 -3.18 -28.10
C LYS A 33 13.65 -2.36 -27.17
N LYS A 34 13.15 -2.00 -25.98
CA LYS A 34 13.91 -1.23 -24.99
C LYS A 34 15.04 -2.05 -24.38
N GLY A 35 14.82 -3.35 -24.17
CA GLY A 35 15.80 -4.27 -23.60
C GLY A 35 16.18 -3.90 -22.16
N ILE A 36 17.08 -4.69 -21.56
CA ILE A 36 17.45 -4.52 -20.14
C ILE A 36 18.11 -3.16 -19.87
N SER A 37 18.99 -2.69 -20.76
CA SER A 37 19.66 -1.40 -20.58
C SER A 37 18.67 -0.25 -20.55
N GLY A 38 17.79 -0.17 -21.56
CA GLY A 38 16.81 0.91 -21.63
C GLY A 38 15.79 0.87 -20.48
N LEU A 39 15.44 -0.32 -19.97
CA LEU A 39 14.58 -0.46 -18.79
C LEU A 39 15.27 0.04 -17.52
N ARG A 40 16.58 -0.21 -17.37
CA ARG A 40 17.37 0.31 -16.25
C ARG A 40 17.50 1.84 -16.30
N GLU A 41 17.76 2.39 -17.49
CA GLU A 41 17.83 3.84 -17.70
C GLU A 41 16.49 4.53 -17.41
N GLU A 42 15.39 3.95 -17.89
CA GLU A 42 14.05 4.46 -17.57
C GLU A 42 13.76 4.40 -16.07
N PHE A 43 14.05 3.27 -15.41
CA PHE A 43 13.85 3.14 -13.98
C PHE A 43 14.67 4.17 -13.19
N ALA A 44 15.95 4.38 -13.55
CA ALA A 44 16.80 5.37 -12.91
C ALA A 44 16.23 6.78 -13.04
N ARG A 45 15.79 7.16 -14.25
CA ARG A 45 15.15 8.47 -14.49
C ARG A 45 13.87 8.64 -13.67
N LEU A 46 12.99 7.65 -13.67
CA LEU A 46 11.74 7.69 -12.89
C LEU A 46 12.01 7.80 -11.39
N LYS A 47 13.04 7.12 -10.89
CA LYS A 47 13.46 7.20 -9.49
C LYS A 47 13.91 8.62 -9.13
N ASP A 48 14.67 9.27 -9.99
CA ASP A 48 15.16 10.64 -9.77
C ASP A 48 14.02 11.67 -9.84
N GLU A 49 13.03 11.44 -10.71
CA GLU A 49 11.81 12.25 -10.81
C GLU A 49 10.86 12.05 -9.62
N ALA A 50 10.86 10.87 -9.00
CA ALA A 50 9.95 10.51 -7.91
C ALA A 50 10.44 10.91 -6.51
N VAL A 51 11.50 11.72 -6.41
CA VAL A 51 12.03 12.20 -5.11
C VAL A 51 11.03 13.20 -4.51
N PRO A 52 10.45 12.91 -3.32
CA PRO A 52 9.51 13.84 -2.69
C PRO A 52 10.19 15.15 -2.28
N SER A 53 9.45 16.25 -2.33
CA SER A 53 9.91 17.53 -1.79
C SER A 53 10.09 17.45 -0.27
N ALA A 54 10.90 18.35 0.30
CA ALA A 54 11.08 18.41 1.75
C ALA A 54 9.75 18.70 2.49
N ASP A 55 8.90 19.55 1.90
CA ASP A 55 7.59 19.91 2.45
C ASP A 55 6.63 18.70 2.49
N SER A 56 6.80 17.76 1.56
CA SER A 56 6.06 16.49 1.52
C SER A 56 6.50 15.49 2.60
N LEU A 57 7.57 15.77 3.36
CA LEU A 57 8.16 14.81 4.33
C LEU A 57 8.11 15.29 5.79
N VAL A 58 7.34 16.34 6.08
CA VAL A 58 7.28 16.97 7.42
C VAL A 58 6.92 15.96 8.51
N ALA A 59 5.82 15.21 8.37
CA ALA A 59 5.43 14.22 9.38
C ALA A 59 6.43 13.05 9.47
N PHE A 60 6.93 12.56 8.32
CA PHE A 60 7.94 11.50 8.30
C PHE A 60 9.17 11.87 9.13
N HIS A 61 9.69 13.09 8.97
CA HIS A 61 10.82 13.57 9.74
C HIS A 61 10.49 13.87 11.21
N ALA A 62 9.30 14.41 11.50
CA ALA A 62 8.85 14.66 12.86
C ALA A 62 8.84 13.38 13.73
N HIS A 63 8.52 12.24 13.13
CA HIS A 63 8.45 10.95 13.83
C HIS A 63 9.74 10.12 13.79
N HIS A 64 10.83 10.66 13.25
CA HIS A 64 12.13 9.98 13.22
C HIS A 64 12.67 9.70 14.63
N LYS A 65 12.62 10.68 15.54
CA LYS A 65 13.11 10.52 16.93
C LYS A 65 12.29 9.52 17.73
N ALA A 66 11.00 9.42 17.42
CA ALA A 66 10.09 8.45 18.04
C ALA A 66 10.27 7.02 17.50
N MET A 67 11.21 6.80 16.56
CA MET A 67 11.52 5.50 15.98
C MET A 67 10.29 4.79 15.40
N ARG A 68 9.40 5.55 14.74
CA ARG A 68 8.16 5.04 14.13
C ARG A 68 8.33 4.60 12.68
N ASN A 69 9.46 4.98 12.07
CA ASN A 69 9.83 4.60 10.71
C ASN A 69 10.83 3.45 10.78
N ARG A 70 10.57 2.35 10.07
CA ARG A 70 11.46 1.19 10.00
C ARG A 70 12.79 1.55 9.33
N TYR A 71 12.74 2.39 8.30
CA TYR A 71 13.88 2.85 7.54
C TYR A 71 13.90 4.38 7.49
N ARG A 72 15.10 4.96 7.56
CA ARG A 72 15.28 6.43 7.57
C ARG A 72 15.24 7.03 6.17
N ASP A 73 15.54 6.20 5.18
CA ASP A 73 15.70 6.52 3.76
C ASP A 73 14.48 6.10 2.91
N ILE A 74 13.43 5.55 3.54
CA ILE A 74 12.17 5.21 2.88
C ILE A 74 11.11 6.22 3.32
N PRO A 75 10.79 7.24 2.49
CA PRO A 75 9.89 8.31 2.87
C PRO A 75 8.43 7.84 3.03
N CYS A 76 7.68 8.55 3.88
CA CYS A 76 6.21 8.53 3.91
C CYS A 76 5.75 9.94 3.52
N VAL A 77 5.05 10.08 2.39
CA VAL A 77 4.69 11.39 1.84
C VAL A 77 3.41 11.94 2.48
N GLU A 78 3.39 13.23 2.84
CA GLU A 78 2.32 13.88 3.59
C GLU A 78 0.99 13.88 2.84
N GLU A 79 1.02 14.09 1.53
CA GLU A 79 -0.18 14.32 0.70
C GLU A 79 -1.10 13.10 0.67
N SER A 80 -0.51 11.90 0.68
CA SER A 80 -1.24 10.64 0.63
C SER A 80 -1.10 9.80 1.89
N ARG A 81 -0.52 10.31 3.00
CA ARG A 81 -0.39 9.51 4.22
C ARG A 81 -1.75 9.20 4.82
N VAL A 82 -1.86 8.02 5.41
CA VAL A 82 -3.00 7.68 6.25
C VAL A 82 -2.84 8.41 7.58
N LYS A 83 -3.86 9.19 7.98
CA LYS A 83 -3.89 9.88 9.26
C LYS A 83 -4.71 9.08 10.25
N LEU A 84 -4.15 8.75 11.41
CA LEU A 84 -4.90 8.06 12.46
C LEU A 84 -5.86 9.07 13.12
N VAL A 85 -7.13 8.70 13.18
CA VAL A 85 -8.22 9.52 13.74
C VAL A 85 -8.58 8.97 15.10
N GLU A 86 -8.77 9.87 16.08
CA GLU A 86 -9.17 9.54 17.46
C GLU A 86 -8.26 8.51 18.15
N HIS A 87 -7.00 8.42 17.72
CA HIS A 87 -6.04 7.50 18.30
C HIS A 87 -5.80 7.83 19.79
N PRO A 88 -5.80 6.86 20.72
CA PRO A 88 -5.73 7.14 22.16
C PRO A 88 -4.46 7.83 22.65
N ALA A 89 -3.42 7.86 21.82
CA ALA A 89 -2.18 8.60 22.10
C ALA A 89 -2.18 10.02 21.51
N GLU A 90 -3.33 10.52 21.04
CA GLU A 90 -3.47 11.81 20.34
C GLU A 90 -2.47 11.99 19.19
N LEU A 91 -2.23 10.88 18.48
CA LEU A 91 -1.21 10.76 17.44
C LEU A 91 -1.87 10.45 16.11
N ASP A 92 -1.53 11.22 15.07
CA ASP A 92 -2.11 11.06 13.73
C ASP A 92 -1.21 10.30 12.74
N TYR A 93 -0.03 9.84 13.16
CA TYR A 93 0.98 9.32 12.24
C TYR A 93 1.15 7.80 12.27
N ILE A 94 1.09 7.21 11.08
CA ILE A 94 1.59 5.88 10.74
C ILE A 94 2.34 5.96 9.40
N HIS A 95 3.40 5.16 9.22
CA HIS A 95 4.13 5.10 7.94
C HIS A 95 3.35 4.25 6.93
N ALA A 96 2.29 4.86 6.39
CA ALA A 96 1.40 4.27 5.42
C ALA A 96 0.85 5.34 4.47
N ASN A 97 0.75 5.02 3.18
CA ASN A 97 0.22 5.90 2.15
C ASN A 97 -0.92 5.23 1.38
N PHE A 98 -1.97 5.99 1.06
CA PHE A 98 -2.97 5.58 0.08
C PHE A 98 -2.34 5.54 -1.31
N VAL A 99 -2.62 4.47 -2.06
CA VAL A 99 -2.20 4.30 -3.44
C VAL A 99 -3.43 4.15 -4.33
N SER A 100 -3.47 5.01 -5.35
CA SER A 100 -4.55 5.06 -6.32
C SER A 100 -4.40 4.01 -7.42
N THR A 101 -5.51 3.74 -8.08
CA THR A 101 -5.57 3.07 -9.38
C THR A 101 -6.32 3.99 -10.34
N PRO A 102 -6.24 3.76 -11.66
CA PRO A 102 -6.99 4.55 -12.64
C PRO A 102 -8.51 4.60 -12.38
N PHE A 103 -9.05 3.66 -11.61
CA PHE A 103 -10.47 3.53 -11.33
C PHE A 103 -10.86 3.92 -9.90
N HIS A 104 -9.89 4.11 -9.00
CA HIS A 104 -10.17 4.36 -7.59
C HIS A 104 -8.99 5.05 -6.89
N GLU A 105 -9.21 6.26 -6.37
CA GLU A 105 -8.15 7.13 -5.80
C GLU A 105 -7.50 6.58 -4.53
N ARG A 106 -8.23 5.79 -3.73
CA ARG A 106 -7.72 5.19 -2.48
C ARG A 106 -7.90 3.69 -2.45
N ARG A 107 -7.38 2.99 -3.46
CA ARG A 107 -7.66 1.55 -3.63
C ARG A 107 -6.89 0.68 -2.66
N PHE A 108 -5.64 1.07 -2.38
CA PHE A 108 -4.71 0.31 -1.54
C PHE A 108 -4.12 1.23 -0.47
N ILE A 109 -3.68 0.62 0.62
CA ILE A 109 -2.80 1.25 1.60
C ILE A 109 -1.47 0.49 1.52
N CYS A 110 -0.41 1.19 1.12
CA CYS A 110 0.95 0.68 1.18
C CYS A 110 1.60 1.18 2.47
N THR A 111 2.04 0.25 3.31
CA THR A 111 2.62 0.56 4.63
C THR A 111 3.93 -0.18 4.82
N GLN A 112 4.82 0.36 5.67
CA GLN A 112 5.96 -0.42 6.15
C GLN A 112 5.47 -1.68 6.89
N ALA A 113 6.30 -2.73 6.89
CA ALA A 113 6.08 -3.87 7.76
C ALA A 113 6.08 -3.41 9.24
N PRO A 114 5.03 -3.71 10.03
CA PRO A 114 4.92 -3.25 11.41
C PRO A 114 6.20 -3.49 12.22
N ILE A 115 6.60 -2.50 13.00
CA ILE A 115 7.65 -2.64 14.01
C ILE A 115 6.99 -2.82 15.38
N SER A 116 7.76 -3.27 16.38
CA SER A 116 7.22 -3.58 17.72
C SER A 116 6.44 -2.42 18.35
N THR A 117 6.85 -1.18 18.07
CA THR A 117 6.22 0.05 18.59
C THR A 117 5.00 0.51 17.81
N THR A 118 4.71 -0.06 16.64
CA THR A 118 3.62 0.40 15.75
C THR A 118 2.59 -0.68 15.42
N CYS A 119 2.65 -1.86 16.06
CA CYS A 119 1.64 -2.91 15.83
C CYS A 119 0.22 -2.46 16.23
N TYR A 120 0.10 -1.72 17.34
CA TYR A 120 -1.19 -1.16 17.77
C TYR A 120 -1.73 -0.18 16.72
N ASP A 121 -0.89 0.76 16.30
CA ASP A 121 -1.24 1.79 15.30
C ASP A 121 -1.64 1.17 13.96
N PHE A 122 -0.98 0.07 13.57
CA PHE A 122 -1.34 -0.70 12.38
C PHE A 122 -2.75 -1.28 12.48
N TRP A 123 -3.11 -1.90 13.60
CA TRP A 123 -4.46 -2.42 13.79
C TRP A 123 -5.50 -1.32 13.95
N TRP A 124 -5.14 -0.19 14.56
CA TRP A 124 -6.00 1.00 14.59
C TRP A 124 -6.32 1.47 13.17
N MET A 125 -5.30 1.58 12.31
CA MET A 125 -5.46 1.91 10.90
C MET A 125 -6.37 0.91 10.17
N VAL A 126 -6.18 -0.39 10.37
CA VAL A 126 -7.00 -1.44 9.74
C VAL A 126 -8.47 -1.30 10.13
N LEU A 127 -8.76 -1.09 11.41
CA LEU A 127 -10.13 -0.89 11.91
C LEU A 127 -10.74 0.42 11.38
N GLN A 128 -9.99 1.53 11.44
CA GLN A 128 -10.41 2.83 10.95
C GLN A 128 -10.78 2.79 9.47
N GLU A 129 -9.89 2.22 8.65
CA GLU A 129 -10.05 2.16 7.19
C GLU A 129 -10.93 0.98 6.74
N LYS A 130 -11.44 0.18 7.70
CA LYS A 130 -12.29 -0.98 7.45
C LYS A 130 -11.68 -1.93 6.42
N SER A 131 -10.38 -2.20 6.56
CA SER A 131 -9.64 -3.05 5.63
C SER A 131 -9.96 -4.53 5.88
N ASP A 132 -10.56 -5.19 4.89
CA ASP A 132 -10.92 -6.61 4.99
C ASP A 132 -9.76 -7.57 4.70
N VAL A 133 -8.75 -7.11 3.96
CA VAL A 133 -7.66 -7.95 3.45
C VAL A 133 -6.32 -7.30 3.72
N ILE A 134 -5.41 -8.07 4.31
CA ILE A 134 -4.00 -7.71 4.52
C ILE A 134 -3.14 -8.64 3.67
N VAL A 135 -2.29 -8.06 2.82
CA VAL A 135 -1.32 -8.80 2.01
C VAL A 135 0.08 -8.55 2.57
N MET A 136 0.68 -9.56 3.19
CA MET A 136 2.04 -9.49 3.73
C MET A 136 3.05 -10.03 2.69
N LEU A 137 3.99 -9.18 2.27
CA LEU A 137 4.95 -9.47 1.20
C LEU A 137 6.35 -9.87 1.71
N CYS A 138 6.50 -10.07 3.02
CA CYS A 138 7.76 -10.48 3.65
C CYS A 138 7.52 -11.51 4.74
N ASN A 139 8.57 -12.20 5.16
CA ASN A 139 8.52 -13.01 6.38
C ASN A 139 8.79 -12.13 7.62
N PHE A 140 8.57 -12.66 8.83
CA PHE A 140 9.00 -11.96 10.06
C PHE A 140 10.53 -11.84 10.14
N TYR A 141 11.24 -12.86 9.64
CA TYR A 141 12.69 -12.91 9.55
C TYR A 141 13.12 -13.36 8.16
N GLU A 142 14.15 -12.72 7.62
CA GLU A 142 14.81 -13.08 6.36
C GLU A 142 16.32 -12.96 6.57
N ASP A 143 17.09 -13.95 6.15
CA ASP A 143 18.55 -14.00 6.32
C ASP A 143 19.01 -13.69 7.75
N GLY A 144 18.27 -14.20 8.74
CA GLY A 144 18.53 -13.98 10.17
C GLY A 144 18.23 -12.57 10.69
N ARG A 145 17.65 -11.69 9.86
CA ARG A 145 17.33 -10.30 10.23
C ARG A 145 15.82 -10.11 10.38
N PRO A 146 15.36 -9.38 11.41
CA PRO A 146 13.94 -9.08 11.58
C PRO A 146 13.46 -8.10 10.49
N LYS A 147 12.39 -8.49 9.79
CA LYS A 147 11.75 -7.72 8.71
C LYS A 147 10.36 -7.23 9.07
N CYS A 148 9.66 -7.95 9.95
CA CYS A 148 8.35 -7.59 10.46
C CYS A 148 8.23 -7.99 11.92
N ALA A 149 7.58 -7.18 12.75
CA ALA A 149 7.16 -7.60 14.08
C ALA A 149 5.99 -8.59 13.96
N ARG A 150 5.81 -9.46 14.96
CA ARG A 150 4.66 -10.36 15.02
C ARG A 150 3.41 -9.56 15.41
N TYR A 151 2.63 -9.17 14.40
CA TYR A 151 1.38 -8.39 14.58
C TYR A 151 0.11 -9.24 14.47
N VAL A 152 0.23 -10.51 14.06
CA VAL A 152 -0.87 -11.49 13.97
C VAL A 152 -0.56 -12.72 14.85
N PRO A 153 -1.59 -13.44 15.34
CA PRO A 153 -1.39 -14.77 15.91
C PRO A 153 -0.93 -15.76 14.82
N MET A 154 -0.10 -16.74 15.19
CA MET A 154 0.52 -17.69 14.26
C MET A 154 -0.10 -19.08 14.30
N GLU A 155 -0.86 -19.37 15.35
CA GLU A 155 -1.49 -20.65 15.60
C GLU A 155 -3.01 -20.46 15.53
N GLU A 156 -3.73 -21.48 15.08
CA GLU A 156 -5.19 -21.47 15.08
C GLU A 156 -5.71 -21.23 16.50
N GLN A 157 -6.79 -20.44 16.62
CA GLN A 157 -7.42 -20.09 17.91
C GLN A 157 -6.52 -19.26 18.86
N ALA A 158 -5.26 -19.01 18.50
CA ALA A 158 -4.40 -18.14 19.27
C ALA A 158 -4.83 -16.69 19.12
N SER A 159 -4.56 -15.90 20.15
CA SER A 159 -4.85 -14.47 20.19
C SER A 159 -3.63 -13.66 20.55
N ILE A 160 -3.54 -12.45 20.00
CA ILE A 160 -2.57 -11.43 20.39
C ILE A 160 -3.33 -10.14 20.69
N THR A 161 -2.95 -9.49 21.80
CA THR A 161 -3.60 -8.25 22.25
C THR A 161 -2.61 -7.10 22.19
N PHE A 162 -3.01 -6.03 21.51
CA PHE A 162 -2.34 -4.75 21.52
C PHE A 162 -3.25 -3.74 22.22
N ARG A 163 -2.96 -3.46 23.49
CA ARG A 163 -3.79 -2.61 24.36
C ARG A 163 -5.25 -3.12 24.41
N ASP A 164 -6.17 -2.39 23.81
CA ASP A 164 -7.61 -2.64 23.74
C ASP A 164 -8.04 -3.41 22.48
N ILE A 165 -7.13 -3.65 21.53
CA ILE A 165 -7.42 -4.43 20.32
C ILE A 165 -6.91 -5.86 20.49
N THR A 166 -7.79 -6.85 20.33
CA THR A 166 -7.42 -8.27 20.34
C THR A 166 -7.67 -8.89 18.98
N ILE A 167 -6.67 -9.60 18.45
CA ILE A 167 -6.68 -10.28 17.17
C ILE A 167 -6.61 -11.77 17.43
N THR A 168 -7.63 -12.50 16.97
CA THR A 168 -7.77 -13.94 17.16
C THR A 168 -7.74 -14.63 15.80
N ALA A 169 -6.87 -15.64 15.65
CA ALA A 169 -6.92 -16.53 14.50
C ALA A 169 -8.18 -17.38 14.61
N THR A 170 -9.05 -17.30 13.61
CA THR A 170 -10.22 -18.18 13.51
C THR A 170 -9.81 -19.51 12.87
N SER A 171 -10.55 -20.57 13.19
CA SER A 171 -10.39 -21.92 12.64
C SER A 171 -10.94 -22.05 11.23
#